data_AF-A0A3N5R164-F1
#
_entry.id   AF-A0A3N5R164-F1
#
_cell.length_a   1.000
_cell.length_b   1.000
_cell.length_c   1.000
_cell.angle_alpha   90.00
_cell.angle_beta   90.00
_cell.angle_gamma   90.00
#
_symmetry.space_group_name_H-M   'P 1'
#
loop_
_entity.id
_entity.type
_entity.pdbx_description
1 polymer ?
#
loop_
_entity_poly.entity_id
_entity_poly.type
_entity_poly.pdbx_seq_one_letter_code
_entity_poly.pdbx_strand_id
1 'polypeptide(L)'
;MMSKKLSLTILAMFFITALFSANSILAVDNTVLYLQGEGATIKDTSGKNYQITINGNTMISTTQKKFGNSSIYFDGSGDYLTVPASADWDFGSGDLTIDSWIQIDRLGAHQVFCIGYGYLYIWDKNNGANSGFFLYNGPSSYVQLNWRSDALPGEWIHFAVVRSGNTAKVYENGVQKASANFAGSFHNNNTGFWIGQLNWTAGTPFKGYLDEFRITKGQALWTANFTPPAPTPTVTFSASKDLINNSESVTLNWTTLDASGCTLQYNNTNQVVQIPSGTLTLSPNAPTTYTLIATGPGGTAYKELTVKVLNGYTTTGPFTVATKVGIGVMNPQNALEVNGTIKAKEVQVSLSGWADYVFNNDYNLRSLEELEAFIRKNGRLPDMPSTEQLTQKGLSVTEMFTLQMKKIEELTLYLIKLQQENQILKTRLNTLEQAQ
;
A
#
# COMPACT_ATOMS: atom_id res chain seq x y z
N MET A 1 -8.71 45.91 -22.20
CA MET A 1 -9.54 44.75 -22.57
C MET A 1 -8.64 43.55 -22.74
N MET A 2 -8.55 42.74 -21.68
CA MET A 2 -7.65 41.59 -21.54
C MET A 2 -8.56 40.35 -21.55
N SER A 3 -8.67 39.62 -22.66
CA SER A 3 -9.43 38.36 -22.66
C SER A 3 -8.48 37.20 -22.41
N LYS A 4 -8.53 36.67 -21.18
CA LYS A 4 -7.92 35.41 -20.77
C LYS A 4 -8.40 34.28 -21.69
N LYS A 5 -7.55 33.80 -22.60
CA LYS A 5 -7.61 32.42 -23.09
C LYS A 5 -6.74 31.58 -22.17
N LEU A 6 -7.32 31.14 -21.06
CA LEU A 6 -6.73 30.11 -20.21
C LEU A 6 -7.19 28.76 -20.78
N SER A 7 -6.22 27.94 -21.18
CA SER A 7 -6.41 26.62 -21.78
C SER A 7 -7.22 25.71 -20.85
N LEU A 8 -8.39 25.30 -21.31
CA LEU A 8 -9.28 24.34 -20.66
C LEU A 8 -8.75 22.92 -20.95
N THR A 9 -7.66 22.52 -20.31
CA THR A 9 -7.07 21.16 -20.52
C THR A 9 -6.31 20.61 -19.31
N ILE A 10 -6.56 21.12 -18.11
CA ILE A 10 -6.02 20.57 -16.86
C ILE A 10 -7.11 20.63 -15.79
N LEU A 11 -8.13 19.78 -15.92
CA LEU A 11 -9.13 19.57 -14.87
C LEU A 11 -9.70 18.13 -14.93
N ALA A 12 -8.81 17.14 -14.92
CA ALA A 12 -9.18 15.72 -14.81
C ALA A 12 -8.18 14.89 -13.97
N MET A 13 -7.34 15.54 -13.19
CA MET A 13 -6.44 14.90 -12.22
C MET A 13 -6.56 15.69 -10.92
N PHE A 14 -6.68 15.00 -9.79
CA PHE A 14 -7.04 15.48 -8.45
C PHE A 14 -8.55 15.50 -8.13
N PHE A 15 -9.13 14.30 -8.01
CA PHE A 15 -10.15 14.01 -6.97
C PHE A 15 -10.25 12.48 -6.78
N ILE A 16 -9.18 11.84 -6.28
CA ILE A 16 -9.28 10.53 -5.61
C ILE A 16 -8.43 10.60 -4.34
N THR A 17 -8.84 11.48 -3.43
CA THR A 17 -8.58 11.32 -2.00
C THR A 17 -9.90 11.57 -1.30
N ALA A 18 -10.80 10.60 -1.43
CA ALA A 18 -11.92 10.40 -0.53
C ALA A 18 -11.66 9.08 0.18
N LEU A 19 -11.58 9.15 1.51
CA LEU A 19 -11.43 8.05 2.45
C LEU A 19 -12.21 6.81 2.02
N PHE A 20 -11.55 5.65 1.92
CA PHE A 20 -12.08 4.38 2.39
C PHE A 20 -10.90 3.52 2.87
N SER A 21 -10.40 3.84 4.05
CA SER A 21 -9.63 2.89 4.86
C SER A 21 -10.62 2.14 5.74
N ALA A 22 -11.10 0.99 5.28
CA ALA A 22 -11.45 -0.18 6.09
C ALA A 22 -12.11 -1.23 5.19
N ASN A 23 -11.48 -2.40 5.10
CA ASN A 23 -12.13 -3.66 4.76
C ASN A 23 -13.11 -4.04 5.87
N SER A 24 -14.22 -3.31 5.94
CA SER A 24 -15.46 -3.79 6.52
C SER A 24 -16.55 -3.10 5.75
N ILE A 25 -17.37 -3.87 5.04
CA ILE A 25 -18.77 -3.48 4.83
C ILE A 25 -19.22 -2.83 6.13
N LEU A 26 -19.51 -1.53 6.08
CA LEU A 26 -20.06 -0.78 7.21
C LEU A 26 -21.15 -1.68 7.78
N ALA A 27 -21.02 -2.07 9.06
CA ALA A 27 -22.12 -2.69 9.77
C ALA A 27 -23.33 -1.82 9.47
N VAL A 28 -24.28 -2.36 8.71
CA VAL A 28 -25.46 -1.60 8.34
C VAL A 28 -26.12 -1.25 9.67
N ASP A 29 -26.38 0.03 9.93
CA ASP A 29 -26.96 0.46 11.19
C ASP A 29 -28.18 -0.44 11.51
N ASN A 30 -28.26 -0.92 12.75
CA ASN A 30 -29.25 -1.90 13.22
C ASN A 30 -29.06 -3.37 12.78
N THR A 31 -27.88 -3.76 12.27
CA THR A 31 -27.52 -5.17 12.14
C THR A 31 -27.45 -5.83 13.51
N VAL A 32 -28.24 -6.88 13.74
CA VAL A 32 -28.33 -7.60 15.01
C VAL A 32 -27.76 -9.02 14.96
N LEU A 33 -27.54 -9.54 13.76
CA LEU A 33 -26.80 -10.78 13.54
C LEU A 33 -26.06 -10.65 12.22
N TYR A 34 -24.79 -11.01 12.21
CA TYR A 34 -24.02 -11.07 10.98
C TYR A 34 -23.05 -12.24 11.04
N LEU A 35 -23.36 -13.31 10.31
CA LEU A 35 -22.56 -14.50 10.26
C LEU A 35 -21.68 -14.46 9.03
N GLN A 36 -20.38 -14.39 9.29
CA GLN A 36 -19.36 -14.54 8.27
C GLN A 36 -18.69 -15.90 8.46
N GLY A 37 -18.47 -16.60 7.36
CA GLY A 37 -17.64 -17.80 7.33
C GLY A 37 -16.14 -17.50 7.37
N GLU A 38 -15.71 -16.29 7.73
CA GLU A 38 -14.32 -15.85 7.62
C GLU A 38 -13.40 -16.41 8.73
N GLY A 39 -12.36 -17.13 8.33
CA GLY A 39 -11.33 -17.67 9.24
C GLY A 39 -11.57 -19.12 9.63
N ALA A 40 -11.16 -19.51 10.84
CA ALA A 40 -11.25 -20.91 11.30
C ALA A 40 -12.55 -21.24 12.06
N THR A 41 -13.44 -20.26 12.28
CA THR A 41 -14.65 -20.43 13.10
C THR A 41 -15.85 -19.67 12.52
N ILE A 42 -17.06 -20.16 12.83
CA ILE A 42 -18.32 -19.47 12.53
C ILE A 42 -18.64 -18.55 13.71
N LYS A 43 -18.76 -17.25 13.46
CA LYS A 43 -18.98 -16.24 14.51
C LYS A 43 -19.94 -15.14 14.06
N ASP A 44 -20.60 -14.52 15.04
CA ASP A 44 -21.35 -13.28 14.86
C ASP A 44 -20.41 -12.07 14.91
N THR A 45 -20.35 -11.30 13.82
CA THR A 45 -19.56 -10.08 13.68
C THR A 45 -20.41 -8.81 13.68
N SER A 46 -21.69 -8.89 14.05
CA SER A 46 -22.59 -7.72 14.17
C SER A 46 -22.23 -6.78 15.32
N GLY A 47 -21.34 -7.20 16.23
CA GLY A 47 -21.04 -6.51 17.48
C GLY A 47 -21.93 -6.95 18.66
N LYS A 48 -22.99 -7.73 18.40
CA LYS A 48 -23.77 -8.41 19.46
C LYS A 48 -23.04 -9.61 20.05
N ASN A 49 -22.16 -10.23 19.25
CA ASN A 49 -21.31 -11.35 19.63
C ASN A 49 -22.10 -12.56 20.16
N TYR A 50 -23.23 -12.88 19.53
CA TYR A 50 -23.99 -14.07 19.88
C TYR A 50 -23.13 -15.33 19.73
N GLN A 51 -23.22 -16.23 20.73
CA GLN A 51 -22.59 -17.54 20.63
C GLN A 51 -23.33 -18.38 19.59
N ILE A 52 -22.62 -18.80 18.54
CA ILE A 52 -23.18 -19.67 17.50
C ILE A 52 -22.90 -21.12 17.87
N THR A 53 -23.96 -21.90 18.09
CA THR A 53 -23.83 -23.34 18.29
C THR A 53 -23.85 -24.03 16.94
N ILE A 54 -22.78 -24.77 16.67
CA ILE A 54 -22.62 -25.60 15.49
C ILE A 54 -23.19 -26.99 15.82
N ASN A 55 -24.18 -27.43 15.06
CA ASN A 55 -24.77 -28.77 15.19
C ASN A 55 -24.41 -29.59 13.95
N GLY A 56 -24.24 -30.90 14.14
CA GLY A 56 -23.72 -31.79 13.11
C GLY A 56 -22.24 -31.53 12.84
N ASN A 57 -21.87 -31.58 11.57
CA ASN A 57 -20.52 -31.39 11.04
C ASN A 57 -20.44 -30.18 10.09
N THR A 58 -21.34 -29.22 10.24
CA THR A 58 -21.30 -27.91 9.56
C THR A 58 -19.88 -27.32 9.69
N MET A 59 -19.29 -26.92 8.57
CA MET A 59 -17.87 -26.56 8.52
C MET A 59 -17.60 -25.30 7.70
N ILE A 60 -16.43 -24.71 7.89
CA ILE A 60 -15.94 -23.63 7.03
C ILE A 60 -15.40 -24.22 5.73
N SER A 61 -15.74 -23.59 4.60
CA SER A 61 -15.23 -23.91 3.27
C SER A 61 -14.38 -22.77 2.73
N THR A 62 -13.14 -23.05 2.37
CA THR A 62 -12.22 -22.08 1.71
C THR A 62 -12.24 -22.21 0.18
N THR A 63 -12.85 -23.27 -0.35
CA THR A 63 -12.89 -23.58 -1.79
C THR A 63 -14.06 -22.87 -2.48
N GLN A 64 -15.25 -22.95 -1.89
CA GLN A 64 -16.45 -22.25 -2.33
C GLN A 64 -16.73 -21.09 -1.39
N LYS A 65 -16.79 -19.87 -1.93
CA LYS A 65 -17.02 -18.63 -1.18
C LYS A 65 -17.50 -17.53 -2.11
N LYS A 66 -18.23 -16.55 -1.56
CA LYS A 66 -18.66 -15.37 -2.28
C LYS A 66 -17.88 -14.13 -1.86
N PHE A 67 -17.55 -14.02 -0.58
CA PHE A 67 -16.75 -12.95 0.00
C PHE A 67 -15.56 -13.51 0.78
N GLY A 68 -14.58 -12.64 1.03
CA GLY A 68 -13.46 -12.93 1.90
C GLY A 68 -12.72 -14.22 1.54
N ASN A 69 -12.35 -14.98 2.57
CA ASN A 69 -11.51 -16.18 2.45
C ASN A 69 -12.28 -17.49 2.52
N SER A 70 -13.55 -17.46 2.93
CA SER A 70 -14.32 -18.68 3.19
C SER A 70 -15.81 -18.43 3.40
N SER A 71 -16.62 -19.48 3.23
CA SER A 71 -18.06 -19.52 3.51
C SER A 71 -18.41 -20.66 4.48
N ILE A 72 -19.69 -20.77 4.86
CA ILE A 72 -20.21 -21.82 5.73
C ILE A 72 -20.82 -22.93 4.86
N TYR A 73 -20.42 -24.18 5.05
CA TYR A 73 -20.92 -25.34 4.31
C TYR A 73 -21.79 -26.23 5.18
N PHE A 74 -22.93 -26.65 4.61
CA PHE A 74 -23.86 -27.61 5.16
C PHE A 74 -23.99 -28.80 4.20
N ASP A 75 -23.82 -30.02 4.70
CA ASP A 75 -23.79 -31.23 3.86
C ASP A 75 -25.18 -31.81 3.51
N GLY A 76 -26.23 -31.23 4.08
CA GLY A 76 -27.61 -31.65 3.87
C GLY A 76 -28.05 -32.83 4.73
N SER A 77 -27.34 -33.14 5.82
CA SER A 77 -27.66 -34.21 6.75
C SER A 77 -27.26 -33.86 8.20
N GLY A 78 -28.19 -33.32 8.98
CA GLY A 78 -27.96 -33.04 10.41
C GLY A 78 -27.13 -31.78 10.70
N ASP A 79 -26.71 -31.07 9.65
CA ASP A 79 -25.98 -29.81 9.71
C ASP A 79 -26.93 -28.61 9.88
N TYR A 80 -26.75 -27.85 10.97
CA TYR A 80 -27.43 -26.59 11.19
C TYR A 80 -26.72 -25.75 12.26
N LEU A 81 -26.98 -24.44 12.25
CA LEU A 81 -26.54 -23.51 13.28
C LEU A 81 -27.72 -23.09 14.14
N THR A 82 -27.47 -22.87 15.43
CA THR A 82 -28.45 -22.24 16.32
C THR A 82 -27.87 -21.02 17.03
N VAL A 83 -28.70 -20.00 17.17
CA VAL A 83 -28.42 -18.78 17.95
C VAL A 83 -29.41 -18.72 19.14
N PRO A 84 -28.96 -18.51 20.39
CA PRO A 84 -29.82 -18.56 21.59
C PRO A 84 -30.92 -17.51 21.61
N ALA A 85 -32.15 -17.86 22.00
CA ALA A 85 -33.32 -16.96 21.99
C ALA A 85 -33.03 -15.53 22.46
N SER A 86 -33.46 -14.54 21.67
CA SER A 86 -33.23 -13.12 21.92
C SER A 86 -34.37 -12.26 21.37
N ALA A 87 -34.58 -11.09 21.99
CA ALA A 87 -35.46 -10.06 21.48
C ALA A 87 -35.00 -9.51 20.12
N ASP A 88 -33.74 -9.70 19.73
CA ASP A 88 -33.19 -9.19 18.47
C ASP A 88 -33.81 -9.84 17.21
N TRP A 89 -34.47 -10.99 17.31
CA TRP A 89 -35.30 -11.58 16.22
C TRP A 89 -36.78 -11.68 16.59
N ASP A 90 -37.20 -10.95 17.61
CA ASP A 90 -38.60 -10.60 17.82
C ASP A 90 -38.87 -9.24 17.14
N PHE A 91 -39.40 -9.28 15.92
CA PHE A 91 -39.48 -8.10 15.04
C PHE A 91 -40.75 -7.27 15.27
N GLY A 92 -41.76 -7.83 15.93
CA GLY A 92 -43.06 -7.17 16.12
C GLY A 92 -43.64 -6.68 14.79
N SER A 93 -44.22 -5.48 14.76
CA SER A 93 -44.71 -4.82 13.55
C SER A 93 -43.66 -3.97 12.82
N GLY A 94 -42.40 -3.99 13.29
CA GLY A 94 -41.34 -3.15 12.75
C GLY A 94 -40.79 -3.67 11.43
N ASP A 95 -40.07 -2.79 10.73
CA ASP A 95 -39.35 -3.13 9.50
C ASP A 95 -38.22 -4.12 9.79
N LEU A 96 -37.85 -4.92 8.79
CA LEU A 96 -36.73 -5.85 8.90
C LEU A 96 -36.14 -6.16 7.54
N THR A 97 -34.89 -6.60 7.54
CA THR A 97 -34.25 -7.24 6.41
C THR A 97 -33.46 -8.46 6.88
N ILE A 98 -33.66 -9.61 6.25
CA ILE A 98 -32.79 -10.78 6.40
C ILE A 98 -32.25 -11.11 5.01
N ASP A 99 -30.94 -11.14 4.85
CA ASP A 99 -30.30 -11.35 3.56
C ASP A 99 -29.04 -12.22 3.67
N SER A 100 -28.69 -12.90 2.59
CA SER A 100 -27.48 -13.71 2.51
C SER A 100 -27.19 -14.09 1.06
N TRP A 101 -25.93 -14.40 0.78
CA TRP A 101 -25.56 -15.17 -0.38
C TRP A 101 -25.67 -16.67 -0.07
N ILE A 102 -26.29 -17.44 -0.96
CA ILE A 102 -26.36 -18.88 -0.86
C ILE A 102 -26.00 -19.55 -2.19
N GLN A 103 -25.40 -20.72 -2.11
CA GLN A 103 -25.19 -21.63 -3.23
C GLN A 103 -25.77 -22.98 -2.81
N ILE A 104 -26.69 -23.53 -3.59
CA ILE A 104 -27.24 -24.87 -3.34
C ILE A 104 -26.39 -25.92 -4.05
N ASP A 105 -26.36 -27.14 -3.50
CA ASP A 105 -25.53 -28.24 -4.05
C ASP A 105 -26.35 -29.40 -4.61
N ARG A 106 -27.68 -29.32 -4.54
CA ARG A 106 -28.58 -30.33 -5.10
C ARG A 106 -29.87 -29.69 -5.59
N LEU A 107 -30.60 -30.44 -6.41
CA LEU A 107 -31.98 -30.14 -6.74
C LEU A 107 -32.90 -30.55 -5.58
N GLY A 108 -34.05 -29.92 -5.47
CA GLY A 108 -35.06 -30.15 -4.43
C GLY A 108 -35.23 -28.94 -3.51
N ALA A 109 -35.83 -29.20 -2.34
CA ALA A 109 -36.06 -28.20 -1.31
C ALA A 109 -34.87 -28.09 -0.34
N HIS A 110 -34.67 -26.86 0.12
CA HIS A 110 -33.63 -26.46 1.06
C HIS A 110 -34.24 -25.57 2.14
N GLN A 111 -34.25 -26.03 3.40
CA GLN A 111 -34.64 -25.23 4.55
C GLN A 111 -33.51 -24.26 4.91
N VAL A 112 -33.69 -22.96 4.70
CA VAL A 112 -32.61 -21.98 4.87
C VAL A 112 -32.52 -21.52 6.33
N PHE A 113 -33.63 -21.06 6.91
CA PHE A 113 -33.68 -20.65 8.31
C PHE A 113 -35.09 -20.75 8.89
N CYS A 114 -35.19 -20.77 10.23
CA CYS A 114 -36.45 -20.53 10.94
C CYS A 114 -36.33 -19.67 12.20
N ILE A 115 -37.42 -19.00 12.51
CA ILE A 115 -37.60 -18.04 13.61
C ILE A 115 -38.97 -18.28 14.22
N GLY A 116 -39.04 -18.88 15.41
CA GLY A 116 -40.31 -19.30 15.99
C GLY A 116 -41.03 -20.29 15.08
N TYR A 117 -42.16 -19.86 14.50
CA TYR A 117 -42.91 -20.62 13.50
C TYR A 117 -42.65 -20.15 12.07
N GLY A 118 -42.02 -18.99 11.88
CA GLY A 118 -41.68 -18.48 10.55
C GLY A 118 -40.42 -19.11 9.99
N TYR A 119 -40.36 -19.23 8.67
CA TYR A 119 -39.25 -19.90 8.01
C TYR A 119 -39.12 -19.52 6.55
N LEU A 120 -37.92 -19.73 6.03
CA LEU A 120 -37.59 -19.63 4.61
C LEU A 120 -37.16 -21.01 4.11
N TYR A 121 -37.76 -21.47 3.03
CA TYR A 121 -37.21 -22.56 2.23
C TYR A 121 -37.15 -22.17 0.75
N ILE A 122 -36.19 -22.76 0.06
CA ILE A 122 -35.95 -22.52 -1.37
C ILE A 122 -36.03 -23.84 -2.11
N TRP A 123 -36.71 -23.83 -3.25
CA TRP A 123 -36.60 -24.88 -4.26
C TRP A 123 -35.74 -24.39 -5.41
N ASP A 124 -35.02 -25.31 -6.04
CA ASP A 124 -34.28 -25.03 -7.27
C ASP A 124 -35.21 -24.65 -8.43
N LYS A 125 -34.66 -23.93 -9.41
CA LYS A 125 -35.36 -23.42 -10.60
C LYS A 125 -36.01 -24.50 -11.47
N ASN A 126 -35.40 -25.68 -11.54
CA ASN A 126 -35.87 -26.77 -12.39
C ASN A 126 -36.99 -27.55 -11.73
N ASN A 127 -37.38 -27.17 -10.52
CA ASN A 127 -38.48 -27.77 -9.81
C ASN A 127 -39.84 -27.15 -10.13
N GLY A 128 -40.84 -28.00 -10.34
CA GLY A 128 -42.24 -27.63 -10.45
C GLY A 128 -42.85 -27.09 -9.15
N ALA A 129 -42.10 -26.98 -8.03
CA ALA A 129 -42.53 -26.42 -6.74
C ALA A 129 -42.03 -24.97 -6.44
N ASN A 130 -42.78 -24.23 -5.63
CA ASN A 130 -42.44 -22.84 -5.26
C ASN A 130 -41.52 -22.81 -4.04
N SER A 131 -40.56 -21.89 -4.02
CA SER A 131 -39.92 -21.41 -2.79
C SER A 131 -40.92 -20.64 -1.94
N GLY A 132 -40.69 -20.58 -0.62
CA GLY A 132 -41.64 -19.99 0.31
C GLY A 132 -40.98 -19.30 1.49
N PHE A 133 -41.46 -18.09 1.79
CA PHE A 133 -41.17 -17.39 3.04
C PHE A 133 -42.46 -17.19 3.82
N PHE A 134 -42.48 -17.68 5.07
CA PHE A 134 -43.68 -17.72 5.91
C PHE A 134 -43.48 -16.82 7.12
N LEU A 135 -44.28 -15.77 7.19
CA LEU A 135 -44.33 -14.81 8.28
C LEU A 135 -45.49 -15.18 9.19
N TYR A 136 -45.19 -15.87 10.29
CA TYR A 136 -46.20 -16.26 11.27
C TYR A 136 -46.47 -15.12 12.25
N ASN A 137 -47.76 -14.84 12.46
CA ASN A 137 -48.29 -13.91 13.45
C ASN A 137 -49.10 -14.72 14.49
N GLY A 138 -48.42 -15.67 15.14
CA GLY A 138 -48.99 -16.67 16.06
C GLY A 138 -48.94 -18.11 15.51
N PRO A 139 -49.39 -19.13 16.27
CA PRO A 139 -49.17 -20.54 15.93
C PRO A 139 -49.92 -21.05 14.69
N SER A 140 -50.99 -20.37 14.28
CA SER A 140 -51.89 -20.83 13.20
C SER A 140 -52.24 -19.76 12.17
N SER A 141 -51.58 -18.59 12.24
CA SER A 141 -51.81 -17.48 11.33
C SER A 141 -50.49 -17.06 10.68
N TYR A 142 -50.45 -17.05 9.35
CA TYR A 142 -49.26 -16.64 8.61
C TYR A 142 -49.61 -15.94 7.31
N VAL A 143 -48.67 -15.14 6.82
CA VAL A 143 -48.62 -14.67 5.44
C VAL A 143 -47.47 -15.37 4.74
N GLN A 144 -47.73 -15.90 3.55
CA GLN A 144 -46.72 -16.59 2.75
C GLN A 144 -46.42 -15.82 1.48
N LEU A 145 -45.13 -15.72 1.17
CA LEU A 145 -44.64 -15.24 -0.12
C LEU A 145 -44.14 -16.45 -0.90
N ASN A 146 -44.72 -16.67 -2.08
CA ASN A 146 -44.37 -17.76 -2.98
C ASN A 146 -43.70 -17.21 -4.24
N TRP A 147 -42.59 -17.83 -4.66
CA TRP A 147 -41.97 -17.52 -5.94
C TRP A 147 -41.27 -18.73 -6.54
N ARG A 148 -40.98 -18.63 -7.83
CA ARG A 148 -40.04 -19.51 -8.54
C ARG A 148 -38.64 -18.94 -8.37
N SER A 149 -37.80 -19.62 -7.63
CA SER A 149 -36.39 -19.25 -7.51
C SER A 149 -35.66 -19.54 -8.81
N ASP A 150 -34.66 -18.73 -9.11
CA ASP A 150 -33.70 -18.94 -10.17
C ASP A 150 -32.47 -19.75 -9.70
N ALA A 151 -32.46 -20.23 -8.45
CA ALA A 151 -31.38 -21.02 -7.88
C ALA A 151 -31.09 -22.29 -8.69
N LEU A 152 -29.80 -22.50 -8.99
CA LEU A 152 -29.29 -23.71 -9.61
C LEU A 152 -28.11 -24.25 -8.78
N PRO A 153 -27.88 -25.57 -8.78
CA PRO A 153 -26.72 -26.15 -8.10
C PRO A 153 -25.40 -25.52 -8.56
N GLY A 154 -24.56 -25.09 -7.62
CA GLY A 154 -23.26 -24.48 -7.89
C GLY A 154 -23.30 -22.97 -8.23
N GLU A 155 -24.48 -22.36 -8.35
CA GLU A 155 -24.61 -20.92 -8.61
C GLU A 155 -24.92 -20.15 -7.32
N TRP A 156 -24.20 -19.06 -7.09
CA TRP A 156 -24.47 -18.14 -5.99
C TRP A 156 -25.66 -17.25 -6.32
N ILE A 157 -26.66 -17.24 -5.44
CA ILE A 157 -27.76 -16.27 -5.46
C ILE A 157 -27.73 -15.42 -4.19
N HIS A 158 -28.07 -14.15 -4.32
CA HIS A 158 -28.38 -13.30 -3.17
C HIS A 158 -29.88 -13.37 -2.92
N PHE A 159 -30.29 -13.73 -1.70
CA PHE A 159 -31.67 -13.57 -1.29
C PHE A 159 -31.78 -12.43 -0.29
N ALA A 160 -32.90 -11.71 -0.33
CA ALA A 160 -33.29 -10.79 0.73
C ALA A 160 -34.79 -10.89 0.98
N VAL A 161 -35.17 -11.10 2.23
CA VAL A 161 -36.55 -10.93 2.69
C VAL A 161 -36.63 -9.61 3.44
N VAL A 162 -37.56 -8.75 3.02
CA VAL A 162 -37.67 -7.38 3.52
C VAL A 162 -39.10 -7.10 3.94
N ARG A 163 -39.29 -6.52 5.12
CA ARG A 163 -40.55 -5.88 5.51
C ARG A 163 -40.34 -4.37 5.57
N SER A 164 -41.18 -3.63 4.83
CA SER A 164 -41.30 -2.17 4.91
C SER A 164 -42.75 -1.80 5.19
N GLY A 165 -43.02 -1.21 6.36
CA GLY A 165 -44.36 -1.01 6.88
C GLY A 165 -45.12 -2.32 6.96
N ASN A 166 -46.26 -2.41 6.27
CA ASN A 166 -47.07 -3.63 6.18
C ASN A 166 -46.79 -4.46 4.93
N THR A 167 -45.71 -4.19 4.19
CA THR A 167 -45.40 -4.93 2.96
C THR A 167 -44.18 -5.80 3.17
N ALA A 168 -44.36 -7.11 3.07
CA ALA A 168 -43.26 -8.06 2.98
C ALA A 168 -42.92 -8.30 1.50
N LYS A 169 -41.64 -8.43 1.20
CA LYS A 169 -41.09 -8.69 -0.13
C LYS A 169 -39.98 -9.72 -0.07
N VAL A 170 -39.83 -10.47 -1.16
CA VAL A 170 -38.67 -11.32 -1.40
C VAL A 170 -37.97 -10.81 -2.65
N TYR A 171 -36.66 -10.64 -2.54
CA TYR A 171 -35.77 -10.33 -3.64
C TYR A 171 -34.79 -11.48 -3.84
N GLU A 172 -34.48 -11.75 -5.10
CA GLU A 172 -33.47 -12.71 -5.51
C GLU A 172 -32.60 -12.05 -6.58
N ASN A 173 -31.28 -12.07 -6.36
CA ASN A 173 -30.32 -11.33 -7.17
C ASN A 173 -30.71 -9.86 -7.37
N GLY A 174 -31.32 -9.27 -6.33
CA GLY A 174 -31.76 -7.88 -6.32
C GLY A 174 -33.05 -7.59 -7.09
N VAL A 175 -33.70 -8.59 -7.68
CA VAL A 175 -34.98 -8.45 -8.37
C VAL A 175 -36.12 -8.92 -7.46
N GLN A 176 -37.19 -8.12 -7.33
CA GLN A 176 -38.36 -8.49 -6.54
C GLN A 176 -39.08 -9.69 -7.16
N LYS A 177 -39.15 -10.82 -6.44
CA LYS A 177 -39.80 -12.06 -6.90
C LYS A 177 -41.22 -12.23 -6.34
N ALA A 178 -41.47 -11.71 -5.13
CA ALA A 178 -42.77 -11.79 -4.48
C ALA A 178 -43.03 -10.59 -3.55
N SER A 179 -44.30 -10.29 -3.32
CA SER A 179 -44.76 -9.26 -2.39
C SER A 179 -46.10 -9.65 -1.77
N ALA A 180 -46.30 -9.35 -0.49
CA ALA A 180 -47.57 -9.58 0.20
C ALA A 180 -47.81 -8.54 1.29
N ASN A 181 -49.08 -8.26 1.60
CA ASN A 181 -49.44 -7.45 2.75
C ASN A 181 -49.34 -8.29 4.03
N PHE A 182 -48.53 -7.83 4.98
CA PHE A 182 -48.32 -8.38 6.30
C PHE A 182 -48.41 -7.26 7.35
N ALA A 183 -49.60 -7.06 7.91
CA ALA A 183 -49.88 -6.02 8.91
C ALA A 183 -49.73 -6.50 10.36
N GLY A 184 -49.37 -7.76 10.58
CA GLY A 184 -49.25 -8.39 11.90
C GLY A 184 -47.87 -8.23 12.53
N SER A 185 -47.66 -8.90 13.66
CA SER A 185 -46.35 -9.01 14.29
C SER A 185 -45.61 -10.25 13.81
N PHE A 186 -44.29 -10.14 13.62
CA PHE A 186 -43.43 -11.29 13.35
C PHE A 186 -42.59 -11.62 14.58
N HIS A 187 -43.06 -12.61 15.34
CA HIS A 187 -42.48 -13.00 16.62
C HIS A 187 -41.61 -14.25 16.51
N ASN A 188 -40.59 -14.33 17.35
CA ASN A 188 -39.77 -15.53 17.48
C ASN A 188 -40.36 -16.61 18.40
N ASN A 189 -41.49 -16.34 19.06
CA ASN A 189 -42.13 -17.23 20.02
C ASN A 189 -41.16 -17.75 21.10
N ASN A 190 -40.24 -16.90 21.55
CA ASN A 190 -39.21 -17.20 22.54
C ASN A 190 -38.27 -18.36 22.15
N THR A 191 -38.18 -18.70 20.86
CA THR A 191 -37.22 -19.70 20.37
C THR A 191 -35.91 -19.05 19.92
N GLY A 192 -34.86 -19.87 19.87
CA GLY A 192 -33.63 -19.52 19.16
C GLY A 192 -33.86 -19.35 17.66
N PHE A 193 -32.86 -18.81 16.98
CA PHE A 193 -32.80 -18.70 15.53
C PHE A 193 -32.05 -19.91 14.96
N TRP A 194 -32.58 -20.55 13.92
CA TRP A 194 -31.96 -21.74 13.31
C TRP A 194 -31.62 -21.45 11.84
N ILE A 195 -30.45 -21.92 11.39
CA ILE A 195 -29.97 -21.78 10.01
C ILE A 195 -29.55 -23.16 9.51
N GLY A 196 -30.00 -23.55 8.32
CA GLY A 196 -29.71 -24.84 7.70
C GLY A 196 -30.75 -25.93 7.96
N GLN A 197 -31.65 -25.74 8.94
CA GLN A 197 -32.75 -26.66 9.22
C GLN A 197 -33.89 -25.96 9.98
N LEU A 198 -35.10 -26.52 9.90
CA LEU A 198 -36.22 -26.14 10.77
C LEU A 198 -36.11 -26.82 12.14
N ASN A 199 -36.57 -26.16 13.19
CA ASN A 199 -36.53 -26.64 14.57
C ASN A 199 -37.58 -27.73 14.90
N TRP A 200 -38.54 -28.02 14.02
CA TRP A 200 -39.53 -29.10 14.20
C TRP A 200 -39.38 -30.26 13.22
N THR A 201 -38.54 -30.14 12.18
CA THR A 201 -38.32 -31.22 11.22
C THR A 201 -37.03 -31.06 10.44
N ALA A 202 -36.31 -32.18 10.28
CA ALA A 202 -35.15 -32.30 9.40
C ALA A 202 -35.55 -32.78 7.99
N GLY A 203 -36.78 -32.49 7.52
CA GLY A 203 -37.30 -33.08 6.29
C GLY A 203 -36.50 -32.73 5.02
N THR A 204 -36.00 -31.50 4.92
CA THR A 204 -35.27 -30.99 3.72
C THR A 204 -34.16 -30.00 4.11
N PRO A 205 -33.17 -30.42 4.92
CA PRO A 205 -32.12 -29.55 5.44
C PRO A 205 -31.31 -28.91 4.31
N PHE A 206 -30.75 -27.74 4.56
CA PHE A 206 -29.92 -27.02 3.60
C PHE A 206 -28.70 -27.86 3.22
N LYS A 207 -28.48 -28.02 1.91
CA LYS A 207 -27.23 -28.55 1.37
C LYS A 207 -26.59 -27.51 0.45
N GLY A 208 -25.40 -27.07 0.80
CA GLY A 208 -24.63 -26.10 0.03
C GLY A 208 -23.92 -25.08 0.93
N TYR A 209 -23.64 -23.92 0.35
CA TYR A 209 -22.83 -22.87 0.97
C TYR A 209 -23.66 -21.64 1.30
N LEU A 210 -23.32 -21.00 2.41
CA LEU A 210 -23.93 -19.77 2.89
C LEU A 210 -22.81 -18.77 3.22
N ASP A 211 -22.98 -17.55 2.74
CA ASP A 211 -22.04 -16.47 2.95
C ASP A 211 -22.79 -15.18 3.28
N GLU A 212 -22.17 -14.34 4.11
CA GLU A 212 -22.70 -13.01 4.47
C GLU A 212 -24.16 -13.02 5.02
N PHE A 213 -24.52 -13.97 5.90
CA PHE A 213 -25.88 -14.02 6.44
C PHE A 213 -26.13 -12.92 7.47
N ARG A 214 -27.11 -12.06 7.21
CA ARG A 214 -27.36 -10.86 8.00
C ARG A 214 -28.83 -10.75 8.41
N ILE A 215 -29.04 -10.24 9.62
CA ILE A 215 -30.35 -9.76 10.11
C ILE A 215 -30.21 -8.30 10.49
N THR A 216 -31.02 -7.45 9.86
CA THR A 216 -31.19 -6.03 10.19
C THR A 216 -32.58 -5.84 10.78
N LYS A 217 -32.65 -5.34 12.02
CA LYS A 217 -33.92 -5.13 12.74
C LYS A 217 -34.30 -3.65 12.72
N GLY A 218 -35.56 -3.35 12.45
CA GLY A 218 -36.07 -1.98 12.42
C GLY A 218 -35.80 -1.22 11.12
N GLN A 219 -35.29 -1.89 10.08
CA GLN A 219 -34.96 -1.26 8.81
C GLN A 219 -35.24 -2.17 7.60
N ALA A 220 -35.90 -1.60 6.61
CA ALA A 220 -36.01 -2.15 5.26
C ALA A 220 -34.85 -1.64 4.40
N LEU A 221 -33.84 -2.46 4.12
CA LEU A 221 -32.69 -2.05 3.32
C LEU A 221 -33.07 -1.76 1.86
N TRP A 222 -34.05 -2.50 1.33
CA TRP A 222 -34.47 -2.38 -0.06
C TRP A 222 -35.99 -2.38 -0.22
N THR A 223 -36.53 -1.29 -0.75
CA THR A 223 -37.97 -1.13 -1.02
C THR A 223 -38.32 -1.29 -2.51
N ALA A 224 -37.31 -1.40 -3.37
CA ALA A 224 -37.39 -1.68 -4.81
C ALA A 224 -36.24 -2.59 -5.26
N ASN A 225 -36.18 -2.94 -6.55
CA ASN A 225 -35.06 -3.70 -7.13
C ASN A 225 -33.72 -2.99 -6.85
N PHE A 226 -32.66 -3.77 -6.62
CA PHE A 226 -31.33 -3.28 -6.26
C PHE A 226 -30.24 -4.11 -6.93
N THR A 227 -28.99 -3.66 -6.85
CA THR A 227 -27.83 -4.47 -7.20
C THR A 227 -27.33 -5.14 -5.93
N PRO A 228 -27.28 -6.48 -5.85
CA PRO A 228 -26.77 -7.17 -4.67
C PRO A 228 -25.36 -6.73 -4.28
N PRO A 229 -25.03 -6.72 -2.97
CA PRO A 229 -23.65 -6.52 -2.54
C PRO A 229 -22.73 -7.52 -3.24
N ALA A 230 -21.59 -7.07 -3.76
CA ALA A 230 -20.63 -7.91 -4.47
C ALA A 230 -19.22 -7.72 -3.87
N PRO A 231 -18.33 -8.73 -3.97
CA PRO A 231 -16.97 -8.62 -3.46
C PRO A 231 -16.22 -7.48 -4.16
N THR A 232 -15.48 -6.70 -3.37
CA THR A 232 -14.60 -5.67 -3.91
C THR A 232 -13.49 -6.33 -4.71
N PRO A 233 -13.18 -5.84 -5.93
CA PRO A 233 -12.07 -6.36 -6.70
C PRO A 233 -10.76 -6.33 -5.90
N THR A 234 -9.88 -7.30 -6.13
CA THR A 234 -8.50 -7.23 -5.63
C THR A 234 -7.52 -7.20 -6.79
N VAL A 235 -6.34 -6.64 -6.54
CA VAL A 235 -5.30 -6.51 -7.56
C VAL A 235 -3.92 -6.71 -6.96
N THR A 236 -3.12 -7.56 -7.60
CA THR A 236 -1.67 -7.61 -7.42
C THR A 236 -1.02 -6.98 -8.64
N PHE A 237 0.05 -6.22 -8.43
CA PHE A 237 0.74 -5.52 -9.50
C PHE A 237 2.23 -5.41 -9.18
N SER A 238 3.07 -5.83 -10.12
CA SER A 238 4.52 -5.85 -9.97
C SER A 238 5.23 -5.51 -11.27
N ALA A 239 6.47 -5.06 -11.14
CA ALA A 239 7.40 -4.88 -12.25
C ALA A 239 8.55 -5.88 -12.11
N SER A 240 9.11 -6.33 -13.23
CA SER A 240 10.30 -7.19 -13.21
C SER A 240 11.53 -6.50 -12.62
N LYS A 241 11.58 -5.16 -12.66
CA LYS A 241 12.65 -4.30 -12.12
C LYS A 241 12.08 -2.95 -11.67
N ASP A 242 12.60 -2.41 -10.57
CA ASP A 242 12.26 -1.06 -10.07
C ASP A 242 13.17 0.04 -10.66
N LEU A 243 14.30 -0.36 -11.23
CA LEU A 243 15.27 0.51 -11.90
C LEU A 243 15.77 -0.17 -13.17
N ILE A 244 15.73 0.55 -14.28
CA ILE A 244 16.23 0.11 -15.57
C ILE A 244 17.19 1.14 -16.17
N ASN A 245 18.04 0.73 -17.11
CA ASN A 245 18.77 1.68 -17.94
C ASN A 245 17.85 2.29 -19.01
N ASN A 246 18.18 3.47 -19.51
CA ASN A 246 17.45 4.03 -20.65
C ASN A 246 17.46 3.07 -21.85
N SER A 247 16.32 2.92 -22.54
CA SER A 247 16.07 1.95 -23.62
C SER A 247 16.00 0.47 -23.20
N GLU A 248 16.17 0.15 -21.92
CA GLU A 248 15.89 -1.19 -21.40
C GLU A 248 14.36 -1.37 -21.25
N SER A 249 13.90 -2.62 -21.31
CA SER A 249 12.50 -2.95 -21.12
C SER A 249 12.22 -3.44 -19.70
N VAL A 250 11.02 -3.15 -19.20
CA VAL A 250 10.45 -3.67 -17.96
C VAL A 250 9.18 -4.43 -18.28
N THR A 251 8.94 -5.53 -17.57
CA THR A 251 7.73 -6.33 -17.71
C THR A 251 6.86 -6.11 -16.49
N LEU A 252 5.66 -5.60 -16.71
CA LEU A 252 4.62 -5.44 -15.71
C LEU A 252 3.80 -6.73 -15.63
N ASN A 253 3.48 -7.19 -14.44
CA ASN A 253 2.66 -8.39 -14.21
C ASN A 253 1.55 -8.07 -13.23
N TRP A 254 0.37 -8.65 -13.45
CA TRP A 254 -0.76 -8.48 -12.56
C TRP A 254 -1.65 -9.70 -12.47
N THR A 255 -2.34 -9.78 -11.34
CA THR A 255 -3.51 -10.63 -11.16
C THR A 255 -4.63 -9.83 -10.52
N THR A 256 -5.87 -10.16 -10.85
CA THR A 256 -7.09 -9.55 -10.32
C THR A 256 -8.06 -10.64 -9.90
N LEU A 257 -8.80 -10.39 -8.84
CA LEU A 257 -9.96 -11.20 -8.43
C LEU A 257 -11.19 -10.29 -8.39
N ASP A 258 -12.38 -10.84 -8.66
CA ASP A 258 -13.67 -10.14 -8.63
C ASP A 258 -13.77 -8.89 -9.53
N ALA A 259 -12.84 -8.76 -10.48
CA ALA A 259 -12.84 -7.70 -11.47
C ALA A 259 -13.63 -8.11 -12.72
N SER A 260 -14.48 -7.22 -13.21
CA SER A 260 -15.11 -7.30 -14.54
C SER A 260 -14.37 -6.46 -15.59
N GLY A 261 -13.39 -5.66 -15.19
CA GLY A 261 -12.53 -4.89 -16.08
C GLY A 261 -11.26 -4.41 -15.39
N CYS A 262 -10.19 -4.22 -16.16
CA CYS A 262 -8.90 -3.73 -15.65
C CYS A 262 -8.27 -2.72 -16.62
N THR A 263 -7.79 -1.60 -16.10
CA THR A 263 -7.15 -0.52 -16.87
C THR A 263 -5.78 -0.20 -16.30
N LEU A 264 -4.76 -0.18 -17.15
CA LEU A 264 -3.43 0.32 -16.85
C LEU A 264 -3.33 1.79 -17.26
N GLN A 265 -2.95 2.66 -16.33
CA GLN A 265 -2.75 4.08 -16.57
C GLN A 265 -1.29 4.46 -16.40
N TYR A 266 -0.74 5.20 -17.38
CA TYR A 266 0.63 5.72 -17.37
C TYR A 266 0.78 6.82 -18.42
N ASN A 267 1.54 7.89 -18.16
CA ASN A 267 1.85 8.95 -19.14
C ASN A 267 0.62 9.46 -19.94
N ASN A 268 -0.51 9.72 -19.26
CA ASN A 268 -1.80 10.09 -19.87
C ASN A 268 -2.42 9.05 -20.81
N THR A 269 -1.90 7.83 -20.80
CA THR A 269 -2.45 6.67 -21.52
C THR A 269 -3.35 5.89 -20.56
N ASN A 270 -4.52 5.48 -21.05
CA ASN A 270 -5.42 4.54 -20.40
C ASN A 270 -5.56 3.32 -21.31
N GLN A 271 -4.98 2.19 -20.90
CA GLN A 271 -4.98 0.95 -21.68
C GLN A 271 -5.83 -0.09 -20.96
N VAL A 272 -6.90 -0.59 -21.59
CA VAL A 272 -7.62 -1.76 -21.08
C VAL A 272 -6.72 -2.99 -21.20
N VAL A 273 -6.60 -3.74 -20.10
CA VAL A 273 -5.73 -4.92 -20.03
C VAL A 273 -6.54 -6.17 -19.66
N GLN A 274 -5.95 -7.33 -19.93
CA GLN A 274 -6.61 -8.62 -19.72
C GLN A 274 -6.77 -8.97 -18.24
N ILE A 275 -7.83 -9.74 -17.96
CA ILE A 275 -8.17 -10.32 -16.65
C ILE A 275 -8.38 -11.84 -16.80
N PRO A 276 -8.22 -12.66 -15.73
CA PRO A 276 -7.87 -12.27 -14.37
C PRO A 276 -6.38 -12.02 -14.17
N SER A 277 -5.55 -12.23 -15.19
CA SER A 277 -4.11 -11.97 -15.11
C SER A 277 -3.57 -11.52 -16.45
N GLY A 278 -2.40 -10.89 -16.42
CA GLY A 278 -1.74 -10.47 -17.63
C GLY A 278 -0.33 -9.97 -17.40
N THR A 279 0.35 -9.72 -18.52
CA THR A 279 1.70 -9.20 -18.56
C THR A 279 1.81 -8.17 -19.69
N LEU A 280 2.64 -7.15 -19.49
CA LEU A 280 2.92 -6.13 -20.51
C LEU A 280 4.37 -5.67 -20.41
N THR A 281 5.11 -5.78 -21.51
CA THR A 281 6.48 -5.28 -21.60
C THR A 281 6.50 -3.90 -22.22
N LEU A 282 7.15 -2.95 -21.54
CA LEU A 282 7.28 -1.55 -21.93
C LEU A 282 8.74 -1.10 -21.79
N SER A 283 9.12 -0.04 -22.49
CA SER A 283 10.48 0.54 -22.43
C SER A 283 10.41 2.03 -22.07
N PRO A 284 10.12 2.40 -20.80
CA PRO A 284 10.02 3.80 -20.42
C PRO A 284 11.40 4.49 -20.53
N ASN A 285 11.42 5.71 -21.04
CA ASN A 285 12.62 6.52 -21.23
C ASN A 285 12.83 7.59 -20.12
N ALA A 286 11.88 7.65 -19.18
CA ALA A 286 11.92 8.49 -18.00
C ALA A 286 11.23 7.75 -16.85
N PRO A 287 11.49 8.13 -15.57
CA PRO A 287 10.77 7.58 -14.44
C PRO A 287 9.26 7.62 -14.68
N THR A 288 8.62 6.45 -14.70
CA THR A 288 7.20 6.30 -15.06
C THR A 288 6.46 5.60 -13.93
N THR A 289 5.39 6.22 -13.46
CA THR A 289 4.44 5.62 -12.52
C THR A 289 3.33 4.94 -13.31
N TYR A 290 3.08 3.68 -12.96
CA TYR A 290 2.02 2.86 -13.51
C TYR A 290 0.96 2.64 -12.44
N THR A 291 -0.30 2.86 -12.81
CA THR A 291 -1.46 2.63 -11.95
C THR A 291 -2.33 1.56 -12.59
N LEU A 292 -2.48 0.42 -11.93
CA LEU A 292 -3.39 -0.62 -12.36
C LEU A 292 -4.71 -0.50 -11.59
N ILE A 293 -5.82 -0.37 -12.31
CA ILE A 293 -7.16 -0.15 -11.74
C ILE A 293 -8.05 -1.32 -12.15
N ALA A 294 -8.45 -2.13 -11.18
CA ALA A 294 -9.41 -3.21 -11.31
C ALA A 294 -10.80 -2.72 -10.89
N THR A 295 -11.80 -2.91 -11.75
CA THR A 295 -13.20 -2.52 -11.54
C THR A 295 -14.08 -3.76 -11.55
N GLY A 296 -15.12 -3.77 -10.72
CA GLY A 296 -16.07 -4.85 -10.64
C GLY A 296 -17.38 -4.42 -9.97
N PRO A 297 -18.37 -5.31 -9.87
CA PRO A 297 -19.65 -4.99 -9.25
C PRO A 297 -19.54 -4.52 -7.79
N GLY A 298 -18.51 -4.96 -7.06
CA GLY A 298 -18.21 -4.54 -5.68
C GLY A 298 -17.34 -3.29 -5.55
N GLY A 299 -17.11 -2.55 -6.65
CA GLY A 299 -16.39 -1.28 -6.65
C GLY A 299 -15.09 -1.31 -7.44
N THR A 300 -14.03 -0.68 -6.90
CA THR A 300 -12.75 -0.51 -7.59
C THR A 300 -11.60 -0.73 -6.61
N ALA A 301 -10.54 -1.40 -7.07
CA ALA A 301 -9.26 -1.47 -6.39
C ALA A 301 -8.15 -1.04 -7.33
N TYR A 302 -7.08 -0.49 -6.77
CA TYR A 302 -5.93 -0.06 -7.57
C TYR A 302 -4.61 -0.34 -6.87
N LYS A 303 -3.55 -0.44 -7.68
CA LYS A 303 -2.17 -0.55 -7.20
C LYS A 303 -1.26 0.30 -8.08
N GLU A 304 -0.33 0.99 -7.44
CA GLU A 304 0.66 1.82 -8.11
C GLU A 304 2.07 1.26 -7.91
N LEU A 305 2.90 1.40 -8.94
CA LEU A 305 4.35 1.22 -8.84
C LEU A 305 5.06 2.23 -9.72
N THR A 306 6.33 2.51 -9.43
CA THR A 306 7.15 3.44 -10.22
C THR A 306 8.41 2.74 -10.67
N VAL A 307 8.66 2.75 -11.97
CA VAL A 307 9.90 2.27 -12.57
C VAL A 307 10.82 3.47 -12.81
N LYS A 308 11.98 3.47 -12.15
CA LYS A 308 13.01 4.50 -12.34
C LYS A 308 13.83 4.18 -13.59
N VAL A 309 14.30 5.22 -14.27
CA VAL A 309 15.17 5.10 -15.45
C VAL A 309 16.50 5.78 -15.16
N LEU A 310 17.58 5.03 -15.25
CA LEU A 310 18.94 5.55 -15.20
C LEU A 310 19.34 6.05 -16.58
N ASN A 311 19.48 7.35 -16.72
CA ASN A 311 20.09 7.96 -17.91
C ASN A 311 21.61 7.89 -17.79
N GLY A 312 22.18 6.74 -18.14
CA GLY A 312 23.62 6.63 -18.34
C GLY A 312 24.03 7.41 -19.58
N TYR A 313 24.95 8.37 -19.44
CA TYR A 313 25.68 8.92 -20.57
C TYR A 313 26.85 7.98 -20.87
N THR A 314 26.66 7.04 -21.79
CA THR A 314 27.77 6.29 -22.38
C THR A 314 28.31 7.10 -23.56
N THR A 315 29.44 7.79 -23.38
CA THR A 315 30.14 8.45 -24.48
C THR A 315 31.29 7.57 -24.94
N THR A 316 31.26 7.13 -26.20
CA THR A 316 32.44 6.60 -26.90
C THR A 316 33.28 7.79 -27.39
N GLY A 317 34.11 8.34 -26.51
CA GLY A 317 34.95 9.50 -26.82
C GLY A 317 35.20 10.40 -25.60
N PRO A 318 35.94 11.52 -25.79
CA PRO A 318 36.17 12.47 -24.71
C PRO A 318 34.83 13.02 -24.20
N PHE A 319 34.60 12.87 -22.90
CA PHE A 319 33.44 13.43 -22.20
C PHE A 319 33.79 14.84 -21.70
N THR A 320 33.16 15.87 -22.27
CA THR A 320 33.32 17.26 -21.84
C THR A 320 32.08 17.72 -21.11
N VAL A 321 32.25 18.19 -19.87
CA VAL A 321 31.16 18.84 -19.11
C VAL A 321 31.28 20.35 -19.27
N ALA A 322 30.27 20.98 -19.89
CA ALA A 322 30.24 22.42 -20.11
C ALA A 322 29.77 23.23 -18.87
N THR A 323 29.31 22.55 -17.83
CA THR A 323 28.77 23.12 -16.60
C THR A 323 29.53 22.62 -15.38
N LYS A 324 29.25 23.21 -14.21
CA LYS A 324 29.76 22.72 -12.94
C LYS A 324 29.16 21.36 -12.59
N VAL A 325 29.93 20.51 -11.92
CA VAL A 325 29.53 19.16 -11.47
C VAL A 325 29.47 19.12 -9.95
N GLY A 326 28.31 18.78 -9.40
CA GLY A 326 28.11 18.55 -7.97
C GLY A 326 27.86 17.08 -7.68
N ILE A 327 28.73 16.43 -6.91
CA ILE A 327 28.51 15.06 -6.41
C ILE A 327 28.05 15.17 -4.96
N GLY A 328 26.75 14.96 -4.72
CA GLY A 328 26.14 15.21 -3.41
C GLY A 328 25.96 16.70 -3.06
N VAL A 329 26.04 17.59 -4.06
CA VAL A 329 25.94 19.05 -3.92
C VAL A 329 24.95 19.60 -4.95
N MET A 330 23.88 20.27 -4.50
CA MET A 330 22.82 20.75 -5.41
C MET A 330 23.19 22.04 -6.18
N ASN A 331 24.14 22.84 -5.67
CA ASN A 331 24.55 24.11 -6.28
C ASN A 331 26.08 24.29 -6.18
N PRO A 332 26.86 23.54 -6.97
CA PRO A 332 28.32 23.59 -6.90
C PRO A 332 28.85 24.99 -7.22
N GLN A 333 29.76 25.49 -6.40
CA GLN A 333 30.42 26.78 -6.59
C GLN A 333 31.69 26.62 -7.44
N ASN A 334 32.31 25.45 -7.43
CA ASN A 334 33.48 25.10 -8.23
C ASN A 334 33.11 24.26 -9.47
N ALA A 335 34.02 24.15 -10.44
CA ALA A 335 33.81 23.31 -11.62
C ALA A 335 33.51 21.84 -11.26
N LEU A 336 34.12 21.33 -10.19
CA LEU A 336 33.82 20.06 -9.57
C LEU A 336 33.76 20.26 -8.05
N GLU A 337 32.66 19.86 -7.42
CA GLU A 337 32.48 19.90 -5.97
C GLU A 337 31.87 18.58 -5.48
N VAL A 338 32.49 17.98 -4.45
CA VAL A 338 32.15 16.63 -3.96
C VAL A 338 31.90 16.70 -2.46
N ASN A 339 30.68 16.39 -2.04
CA ASN A 339 30.36 16.16 -0.63
C ASN A 339 30.61 14.69 -0.29
N GLY A 340 31.88 14.35 -0.11
CA GLY A 340 32.33 12.98 0.10
C GLY A 340 33.82 12.81 -0.19
N THR A 341 34.26 11.55 -0.29
CA THR A 341 35.67 11.21 -0.57
C THR A 341 35.93 11.05 -2.07
N ILE A 342 37.10 11.50 -2.51
CA ILE A 342 37.59 11.28 -3.87
C ILE A 342 38.75 10.29 -3.80
N LYS A 343 38.66 9.19 -4.55
CA LYS A 343 39.76 8.22 -4.73
C LYS A 343 40.27 8.34 -6.16
N ALA A 344 41.52 8.75 -6.32
CA ALA A 344 42.18 8.88 -7.61
C ALA A 344 43.50 8.11 -7.60
N LYS A 345 43.92 7.62 -8.78
CA LYS A 345 45.25 7.01 -8.96
C LYS A 345 46.34 8.09 -8.99
N GLU A 346 46.04 9.24 -9.59
CA GLU A 346 46.94 10.38 -9.72
C GLU A 346 46.13 11.68 -9.79
N VAL A 347 46.67 12.76 -9.23
CA VAL A 347 46.14 14.12 -9.36
C VAL A 347 47.31 15.03 -9.75
N GLN A 348 47.32 15.50 -11.00
CA GLN A 348 48.30 16.47 -11.49
C GLN A 348 47.72 17.88 -11.36
N VAL A 349 48.46 18.79 -10.73
CA VAL A 349 48.06 20.18 -10.53
C VAL A 349 49.04 21.09 -11.26
N SER A 350 48.56 21.84 -12.26
CA SER A 350 49.39 22.77 -13.02
C SER A 350 49.58 24.07 -12.24
N LEU A 351 50.83 24.39 -11.88
CA LEU A 351 51.21 25.58 -11.13
C LEU A 351 51.68 26.70 -12.07
N SER A 352 51.36 27.95 -11.75
CA SER A 352 51.81 29.14 -12.50
C SER A 352 53.08 29.81 -11.92
N GLY A 353 53.57 29.34 -10.77
CA GLY A 353 54.79 29.84 -10.14
C GLY A 353 55.32 28.87 -9.08
N TRP A 354 56.64 28.84 -8.91
CA TRP A 354 57.35 27.97 -7.96
C TRP A 354 58.09 28.83 -6.92
N ALA A 355 58.09 28.41 -5.67
CA ALA A 355 58.86 29.08 -4.62
C ALA A 355 60.34 28.68 -4.77
N ASP A 356 61.10 29.45 -5.55
CA ASP A 356 62.58 29.37 -5.64
C ASP A 356 63.22 30.72 -5.23
N TYR A 357 62.41 31.69 -4.80
CA TYR A 357 62.86 33.04 -4.50
C TYR A 357 63.56 33.16 -3.14
N VAL A 358 63.50 32.13 -2.28
CA VAL A 358 64.12 32.15 -0.96
C VAL A 358 65.65 32.15 -1.05
N PHE A 359 66.21 31.61 -2.15
CA PHE A 359 67.64 31.60 -2.40
C PHE A 359 68.19 32.87 -3.07
N ASN A 360 67.33 33.86 -3.34
CA ASN A 360 67.78 35.12 -3.92
C ASN A 360 68.63 35.93 -2.92
N ASN A 361 69.61 36.68 -3.42
CA ASN A 361 70.54 37.46 -2.58
C ASN A 361 69.86 38.57 -1.75
N ASP A 362 68.67 39.01 -2.15
CA ASP A 362 67.85 40.02 -1.48
C ASP A 362 66.80 39.40 -0.53
N TYR A 363 66.78 38.07 -0.37
CA TYR A 363 65.87 37.42 0.55
C TYR A 363 66.22 37.74 2.00
N ASN A 364 65.32 38.44 2.69
CA ASN A 364 65.49 38.77 4.09
C ASN A 364 65.11 37.57 4.98
N LEU A 365 66.08 36.69 5.25
CA LEU A 365 65.91 35.59 6.18
C LEU A 365 65.79 36.13 7.62
N ARG A 366 64.64 35.87 8.24
CA ARG A 366 64.36 36.21 9.65
C ARG A 366 65.45 35.66 10.57
N SER A 367 65.76 36.35 11.68
CA SER A 367 66.70 35.77 12.66
C SER A 367 66.06 34.58 13.40
N LEU A 368 66.89 33.69 13.97
CA LEU A 368 66.37 32.56 14.76
C LEU A 368 65.65 33.04 16.03
N GLU A 369 66.12 34.13 16.64
CA GLU A 369 65.50 34.74 17.81
C GLU A 369 64.12 35.32 17.48
N GLU A 370 64.01 36.04 16.36
CA GLU A 370 62.74 36.58 15.86
C GLU A 370 61.76 35.47 15.44
N LEU A 371 62.29 34.40 14.86
CA LEU A 371 61.49 33.22 14.49
C LEU A 371 60.97 32.51 15.75
N GLU A 372 61.82 32.30 16.75
CA GLU A 372 61.41 31.70 18.03
C GLU A 372 60.35 32.53 18.73
N ALA A 373 60.54 33.85 18.82
CA ALA A 373 59.57 34.77 19.40
C ALA A 373 58.22 34.69 18.67
N PHE A 374 58.24 34.59 17.33
CA PHE A 374 57.02 34.43 16.55
C PHE A 374 56.33 33.10 16.83
N ILE A 375 57.07 31.99 16.87
CA ILE A 375 56.50 30.66 17.13
C ILE A 375 55.90 30.62 18.54
N ARG A 376 56.61 31.13 19.56
CA ARG A 376 56.11 31.20 20.94
C ARG A 376 54.82 32.02 21.04
N LYS A 377 54.70 33.10 20.27
CA LYS A 377 53.51 33.96 20.25
C LYS A 377 52.34 33.37 19.46
N ASN A 378 52.60 32.69 18.34
CA ASN A 378 51.57 32.34 17.36
C ASN A 378 51.31 30.83 17.24
N GLY A 379 52.13 29.97 17.85
CA GLY A 379 51.99 28.51 17.79
C GLY A 379 52.20 27.89 16.40
N ARG A 380 52.75 28.65 15.45
CA ARG A 380 52.96 28.22 14.05
C ARG A 380 54.15 28.92 13.43
N LEU A 381 54.65 28.37 12.32
CA LEU A 381 55.65 29.03 11.48
C LEU A 381 55.04 30.26 10.77
N PRO A 382 55.85 31.28 10.44
CA PRO A 382 55.40 32.39 9.59
C PRO A 382 54.77 31.89 8.29
N ASP A 383 53.78 32.62 7.79
CA ASP A 383 53.01 32.36 6.55
C ASP A 383 52.11 31.11 6.56
N MET A 384 52.30 30.17 7.49
CA MET A 384 51.43 28.99 7.57
C MET A 384 50.01 29.39 7.99
N PRO A 385 48.96 28.85 7.35
CA PRO A 385 47.57 29.18 7.68
C PRO A 385 47.21 28.68 9.09
N SER A 386 46.25 29.36 9.74
CA SER A 386 45.73 28.93 11.05
C SER A 386 44.61 27.91 10.86
N THR A 387 44.28 27.18 11.94
CA THR A 387 43.14 26.24 11.94
C THR A 387 41.84 26.94 11.56
N GLU A 388 41.61 28.17 12.01
CA GLU A 388 40.42 28.95 11.66
C GLU A 388 40.37 29.27 10.17
N GLN A 389 41.52 29.64 9.57
CA GLN A 389 41.62 29.91 8.13
C GLN A 389 41.34 28.65 7.30
N LEU A 390 41.87 27.50 7.72
CA LEU A 390 41.66 26.22 7.06
C LEU A 390 40.21 25.73 7.16
N THR A 391 39.58 25.92 8.31
CA THR A 391 38.18 25.48 8.53
C THR A 391 37.21 26.31 7.69
N GLN A 392 37.49 27.60 7.45
CA GLN A 392 36.62 28.48 6.67
C GLN A 392 36.82 28.37 5.16
N LYS A 393 38.07 28.23 4.69
CA LYS A 393 38.40 28.32 3.25
C LYS A 393 38.78 26.98 2.62
N GLY A 394 38.97 25.93 3.42
CA GLY A 394 39.56 24.68 2.98
C GLY A 394 41.08 24.78 2.82
N LEU A 395 41.72 23.64 2.55
CA LEU A 395 43.17 23.54 2.32
C LEU A 395 43.45 23.49 0.82
N SER A 396 44.09 24.52 0.28
CA SER A 396 44.62 24.48 -1.09
C SER A 396 45.88 23.62 -1.14
N VAL A 397 45.84 22.54 -1.91
CA VAL A 397 46.98 21.63 -2.10
C VAL A 397 48.17 22.38 -2.69
N THR A 398 47.94 23.24 -3.68
CA THR A 398 48.96 24.08 -4.32
C THR A 398 49.63 25.03 -3.34
N GLU A 399 48.83 25.80 -2.59
CA GLU A 399 49.38 26.78 -1.64
C GLU A 399 50.16 26.08 -0.55
N MET A 400 49.65 24.94 -0.06
CA MET A 400 50.32 24.16 0.98
C MET A 400 51.65 23.58 0.49
N PHE A 401 51.72 23.03 -0.72
CA PHE A 401 52.99 22.56 -1.29
C PHE A 401 53.99 23.70 -1.49
N THR A 402 53.52 24.86 -1.96
CA THR A 402 54.37 26.05 -2.16
C THR A 402 54.93 26.56 -0.83
N LEU A 403 54.08 26.67 0.20
CA LEU A 403 54.50 27.07 1.54
C LEU A 403 55.46 26.07 2.17
N GLN A 404 55.20 24.77 2.03
CA GLN A 404 56.12 23.73 2.53
C GLN A 404 57.49 23.86 1.88
N MET A 405 57.56 24.06 0.56
CA MET A 405 58.84 24.28 -0.13
C MET A 405 59.55 25.53 0.39
N LYS A 406 58.86 26.66 0.51
CA LYS A 406 59.43 27.88 1.12
C LYS A 406 60.06 27.59 2.49
N LYS A 407 59.37 26.82 3.35
CA LYS A 407 59.88 26.49 4.69
C LYS A 407 61.07 25.54 4.64
N ILE A 408 61.12 24.61 3.68
CA ILE A 408 62.28 23.74 3.45
C ILE A 408 63.49 24.57 3.01
N GLU A 409 63.29 25.57 2.15
CA GLU A 409 64.37 26.46 1.70
C GLU A 409 64.90 27.35 2.82
N GLU A 410 64.00 27.97 3.61
CA GLU A 410 64.38 28.75 4.80
C GLU A 410 65.16 27.88 5.81
N LEU A 411 64.68 26.66 6.08
CA LEU A 411 65.38 25.70 6.94
C LEU A 411 66.79 25.39 6.40
N THR A 412 66.91 25.22 5.09
CA THR A 412 68.20 24.97 4.43
C THR A 412 69.18 26.13 4.66
N LEU A 413 68.72 27.39 4.55
CA LEU A 413 69.54 28.55 4.83
C LEU A 413 70.01 28.63 6.29
N TYR A 414 69.12 28.33 7.26
CA TYR A 414 69.50 28.27 8.67
C TYR A 414 70.56 27.19 8.94
N LEU A 415 70.44 26.02 8.30
CA LEU A 415 71.42 24.93 8.42
C LEU A 415 72.79 25.32 7.86
N ILE A 416 72.83 26.00 6.70
CA ILE A 416 74.07 26.51 6.11
C ILE A 416 74.74 27.51 7.08
N LYS A 417 73.97 28.45 7.64
CA LYS A 417 74.48 29.43 8.61
C LYS A 417 75.03 28.75 9.87
N LEU A 418 74.30 27.79 10.43
CA LEU A 418 74.73 27.01 11.59
C LEU A 418 76.02 26.22 11.32
N GLN A 419 76.17 25.65 10.12
CA GLN A 419 77.41 24.95 9.73
C GLN A 419 78.59 25.92 9.66
N GLN A 420 78.40 27.12 9.08
CA GLN A 420 79.43 28.16 9.01
C GLN A 420 79.86 28.61 10.41
N GLU A 421 78.91 28.88 11.32
CA GLU A 421 79.20 29.25 12.71
C GLU A 421 79.95 28.13 13.44
N ASN A 422 79.55 26.88 13.27
CA ASN A 422 80.26 25.73 13.85
C ASN A 422 81.70 25.59 13.34
N GLN A 423 81.95 25.88 12.05
CA GLN A 423 83.31 25.88 11.51
C GLN A 423 84.16 26.98 12.16
N ILE A 424 83.60 28.18 12.27
CA ILE A 424 84.27 29.31 12.95
C ILE A 424 84.58 28.95 14.41
N LEU A 425 83.63 28.33 15.12
CA LEU A 425 83.83 27.88 16.50
C LEU A 425 84.92 26.81 16.60
N LYS A 426 84.95 25.82 15.71
CA LYS A 426 86.01 24.80 15.64
C LYS A 426 87.38 25.42 15.40
N THR A 427 87.48 26.36 14.46
CA THR A 427 88.74 27.07 14.20
C THR A 427 89.21 27.84 15.43
N ARG A 428 88.32 28.57 16.10
CA ARG A 428 88.62 29.29 17.35
C ARG A 428 89.08 28.37 18.47
N LEU A 429 88.41 27.23 18.64
CA LEU A 429 88.76 26.22 19.64
C LEU A 429 90.18 25.70 19.39
N ASN A 430 90.48 25.29 18.16
CA ASN A 430 91.80 24.80 17.77
C ASN A 430 92.90 25.85 18.01
N THR A 431 92.63 27.14 17.75
CA THR A 431 93.61 28.21 18.02
C THR A 431 93.84 28.47 19.50
N LEU A 432 92.82 28.29 20.36
CA LEU A 432 92.95 28.44 21.81
C LEU A 432 93.69 27.25 22.44
N GLU A 433 93.41 26.03 21.96
CA GLU A 433 94.10 24.81 22.41
C GLU A 433 95.59 24.80 22.04
N GLN A 434 96.00 25.50 20.97
CA GLN A 434 97.40 25.67 20.60
C GLN A 434 98.13 26.78 21.39
N ALA A 435 97.39 27.61 22.12
CA ALA A 435 97.93 28.73 22.89
C ALA A 435 98.09 28.42 24.39
N GLN A 436 97.68 27.23 24.84
CA GLN A 436 97.95 26.65 26.16
C GLN A 436 99.07 25.62 26.06
#